data_AF-A0A7C2UTS6-F1
#
_entry.id   AF-A0A7C2UTS6-F1
#
_cell.length_a   1.000
_cell.length_b   1.000
_cell.length_c   1.000
_cell.angle_alpha   90.00
_cell.angle_beta   90.00
_cell.angle_gamma   90.00
#
_symmetry.space_group_name_H-M   'P 1'
#
loop_
_entity.id
_entity.type
_entity.pdbx_description
1 polymer ?
#
loop_
_entity_poly.entity_id
_entity_poly.type
_entity_poly.pdbx_seq_one_letter_code
_entity_poly.pdbx_strand_id
1 'polypeptide(L)'
;MEFVIITAQWEVGIGLVRHYCRALINRGFRCRLMMINEDNAKDLLIRYGVREGIVKIPLILIINSGGVRVISIDDLREFTRG
;
A
#
# COMPACT_ATOMS: atom_id res chain seq x y z
N MET A 1 -8.77 -10.68 3.23
CA MET A 1 -7.71 -10.03 2.44
C MET A 1 -7.61 -8.59 2.86
N GLU A 2 -6.40 -8.08 3.03
CA GLU A 2 -6.16 -6.72 3.52
C GLU A 2 -5.09 -6.04 2.69
N PHE A 3 -5.32 -4.77 2.36
CA PHE A 3 -4.38 -3.92 1.65
C PHE A 3 -3.75 -2.93 2.63
N VAL A 4 -2.43 -2.84 2.63
CA VAL A 4 -1.69 -1.80 3.36
C VAL A 4 -0.92 -0.97 2.35
N ILE A 5 -1.18 0.33 2.33
CA ILE A 5 -0.52 1.28 1.44
C ILE A 5 0.28 2.25 2.30
N ILE A 6 1.59 2.28 2.10
CA ILE A 6 2.49 3.19 2.79
C ILE A 6 2.94 4.26 1.80
N THR A 7 2.68 5.52 2.12
CA THR A 7 3.01 6.68 1.28
C THR A 7 3.55 7.85 2.11
N ALA A 8 3.83 8.99 1.49
CA ALA A 8 4.27 10.21 2.14
C ALA A 8 3.43 11.41 1.71
N GLN A 9 3.36 12.46 2.54
CA GLN A 9 2.60 13.69 2.25
C GLN A 9 3.00 14.32 0.91
N TRP A 10 4.28 14.23 0.57
CA TRP A 10 4.90 14.81 -0.61
C TRP A 10 4.87 13.90 -1.85
N GLU A 11 4.30 12.70 -1.75
CA GLU A 11 4.24 11.74 -2.85
C GLU A 11 3.20 12.19 -3.89
N VAL A 12 3.60 12.30 -5.16
CA VAL A 12 2.77 12.86 -6.25
C VAL A 12 1.44 12.09 -6.41
N GLY A 13 1.48 10.77 -6.21
CA GLY A 13 0.34 9.85 -6.29
C GLY A 13 -0.52 9.76 -5.04
N ILE A 14 -0.31 10.57 -3.99
CA ILE A 14 -1.02 10.41 -2.70
C ILE A 14 -2.55 10.45 -2.86
N GLY A 15 -3.05 11.32 -3.74
CA GLY A 15 -4.49 11.42 -4.03
C GLY A 15 -5.03 10.14 -4.69
N LEU A 16 -4.25 9.55 -5.59
CA LEU A 16 -4.60 8.32 -6.30
C LEU A 16 -4.65 7.12 -5.36
N VAL A 17 -3.63 6.94 -4.51
CA VAL A 17 -3.63 5.82 -3.55
C VAL A 17 -4.72 5.95 -2.49
N ARG A 18 -5.07 7.18 -2.07
CA ARG A 18 -6.23 7.43 -1.20
C ARG A 18 -7.54 7.03 -1.89
N HIS A 19 -7.69 7.40 -3.16
CA HIS A 19 -8.85 7.01 -3.96
C HIS A 19 -8.97 5.49 -4.07
N TYR A 20 -7.88 4.79 -4.41
CA TYR A 20 -7.88 3.33 -4.51
C TYR A 20 -8.17 2.64 -3.18
N CYS A 21 -7.59 3.13 -2.08
CA CYS A 21 -7.87 2.58 -0.76
C CYS A 21 -9.35 2.69 -0.38
N ARG A 22 -9.99 3.83 -0.67
CA ARG A 22 -11.43 4.02 -0.48
C ARG A 22 -12.25 3.11 -1.40
N ALA A 23 -11.86 2.97 -2.67
CA ALA A 23 -12.55 2.07 -3.60
C ALA A 23 -12.49 0.61 -3.15
N LEU A 24 -11.36 0.16 -2.62
CA LEU A 24 -11.21 -1.18 -2.02
C LEU A 24 -12.16 -1.38 -0.83
N ILE A 25 -12.24 -0.39 0.07
CA ILE A 25 -13.15 -0.43 1.23
C ILE A 25 -14.61 -0.53 0.78
N ASN A 26 -15.01 0.25 -0.23
CA ASN A 26 -16.36 0.21 -0.79
C ASN A 26 -16.71 -1.15 -1.42
N ARG A 27 -15.70 -1.95 -1.81
CA ARG A 27 -15.86 -3.32 -2.33
C ARG A 27 -15.79 -4.40 -1.25
N GLY A 28 -15.69 -4.02 0.03
CA GLY A 28 -15.63 -4.95 1.15
C GLY A 28 -14.22 -5.45 1.50
N PHE A 29 -13.17 -4.91 0.88
CA PHE A 29 -11.80 -5.20 1.32
C PHE A 29 -11.40 -4.31 2.50
N ARG A 30 -10.52 -4.82 3.37
CA ARG A 30 -9.85 -3.96 4.36
C ARG A 30 -8.73 -3.21 3.67
N CYS A 31 -8.67 -1.90 3.80
CA CYS A 31 -7.53 -1.10 3.35
C CYS A 31 -7.06 -0.15 4.45
N ARG A 32 -5.75 -0.11 4.70
CA ARG A 32 -5.08 0.84 5.59
C ARG A 32 -4.12 1.69 4.78
N LEU A 33 -4.26 3.00 4.86
CA LEU A 33 -3.29 3.95 4.33
C LEU A 33 -2.47 4.52 5.48
N MET A 34 -1.15 4.36 5.40
CA MET A 34 -0.19 4.75 6.43
C MET A 34 0.83 5.71 5.86
N MET A 35 1.28 6.63 6.70
CA MET A 35 2.32 7.59 6.35
C MET A 35 3.69 7.04 6.74
N ILE A 36 4.72 7.31 5.93
CA ILE A 36 6.10 6.84 6.14
C ILE A 36 6.68 7.20 7.52
N ASN A 37 6.17 8.23 8.18
CA ASN A 37 6.62 8.66 9.49
C ASN A 37 6.01 7.87 10.66
N GLU A 38 4.94 7.09 10.43
CA GLU A 38 4.36 6.20 11.43
C GLU A 38 5.30 5.02 11.74
N ASP A 39 5.47 4.67 13.00
CA ASP A 39 6.47 3.64 13.39
C ASP A 39 6.17 2.27 12.78
N ASN A 40 4.90 1.87 12.78
CA ASN A 40 4.45 0.63 12.12
C ASN A 40 4.70 0.64 10.60
N ALA A 41 4.72 1.83 9.97
CA ALA A 41 5.00 1.94 8.54
C ALA A 41 6.49 1.73 8.25
N LYS A 42 7.38 2.27 9.09
CA LYS A 42 8.83 2.10 8.96
C LYS A 42 9.23 0.63 9.00
N ASP A 43 8.68 -0.13 9.93
CA ASP A 43 8.95 -1.57 10.05
C ASP A 43 8.57 -2.33 8.78
N LEU A 44 7.40 -2.02 8.20
CA LEU A 44 6.94 -2.64 6.97
C LEU A 44 7.78 -2.21 5.76
N LEU A 45 8.22 -0.95 5.70
CA LEU A 45 9.12 -0.46 4.65
C LEU A 45 10.49 -1.15 4.72
N ILE A 46 11.05 -1.33 5.91
CA ILE A 46 12.33 -2.03 6.10
C ILE A 46 12.21 -3.49 5.65
N ARG A 47 11.12 -4.17 6.03
CA ARG A 47 10.92 -5.59 5.72
C ARG A 47 10.58 -5.87 4.26
N TYR A 48 9.79 -5.01 3.62
CA TYR A 48 9.18 -5.30 2.32
C TYR A 48 9.42 -4.24 1.23
N GLY A 49 9.84 -3.03 1.61
CA GLY A 49 9.98 -1.88 0.71
C GLY A 49 11.41 -1.56 0.26
N VAL A 50 12.42 -2.14 0.90
CA VAL A 50 13.83 -1.95 0.53
C VAL A 50 14.17 -2.85 -0.65
N ARG A 51 14.50 -2.25 -1.80
CA ARG A 51 15.12 -2.93 -2.93
C ARG A 51 16.40 -2.19 -3.28
N GLU A 52 17.52 -2.89 -3.35
CA GLU A 52 18.83 -2.32 -3.72
C GLU A 52 19.24 -1.13 -2.84
N GLY A 53 18.86 -1.14 -1.56
CA GLY A 53 19.15 -0.05 -0.61
C GLY A 53 18.25 1.18 -0.73
N ILE A 54 17.28 1.18 -1.65
CA ILE A 54 16.35 2.29 -1.85
C ILE A 54 14.96 1.86 -1.38
N VAL A 55 14.35 2.70 -0.52
CA VAL A 55 12.95 2.56 -0.13
C VAL A 55 12.08 3.17 -1.22
N LYS A 56 11.23 2.35 -1.85
CA LYS A 56 10.25 2.85 -2.84
C LYS A 56 8.90 3.08 -2.18
N ILE A 57 8.37 4.29 -2.37
CA ILE A 57 6.99 4.64 -2.01
C ILE A 57 6.20 5.05 -3.28
N PRO A 58 4.88 4.81 -3.34
CA PRO A 58 4.10 4.09 -2.33
C PRO A 58 4.45 2.59 -2.30
N LEU A 59 4.58 2.03 -1.09
CA LEU A 59 4.68 0.57 -0.90
C LEU A 59 3.27 0.02 -0.72
N ILE A 60 2.89 -0.95 -1.55
CA ILE A 60 1.56 -1.54 -1.54
C ILE A 60 1.69 -3.03 -1.20
N LEU A 61 1.04 -3.44 -0.12
CA LEU A 61 1.07 -4.80 0.41
C LEU A 61 -0.32 -5.40 0.39
N ILE A 62 -0.43 -6.66 -0.02
CA ILE A 62 -1.58 -7.53 0.22
C ILE A 62 -1.21 -8.50 1.33
N ILE A 63 -2.00 -8.50 2.40
CA ILE A 63 -1.88 -9.40 3.54
C ILE A 63 -3.08 -10.35 3.53
N ASN A 64 -2.81 -11.64 3.47
CA ASN A 64 -3.81 -12.70 3.55
C ASN A 64 -3.25 -13.92 4.31
N SER A 65 -4.03 -15.01 4.40
CA SER A 65 -3.62 -16.24 5.09
C SER A 65 -2.40 -16.93 4.46
N GLY A 66 -2.08 -16.62 3.20
CA GLY A 66 -0.90 -17.13 2.49
C GLY A 66 0.35 -16.27 2.66
N GLY A 67 0.29 -15.17 3.40
CA GLY A 67 1.43 -14.30 3.70
C GLY A 67 1.28 -12.87 3.18
N VAL A 68 2.42 -12.22 2.95
CA VAL A 68 2.52 -10.83 2.50
C VAL A 68 3.04 -10.79 1.07
N ARG A 69 2.33 -10.09 0.19
CA ARG A 69 2.74 -9.85 -1.19
C ARG A 69 2.88 -8.36 -1.47
N VAL A 70 4.00 -7.95 -2.04
CA VAL A 70 4.19 -6.60 -2.57
C VAL A 70 3.58 -6.53 -3.97
N ILE A 71 2.80 -5.50 -4.26
CA ILE A 71 2.18 -5.28 -5.57
C ILE A 71 2.50 -3.87 -6.10
N SER A 72 2.31 -3.68 -7.40
CA SER A 72 2.42 -2.37 -8.03
C SER A 72 1.13 -1.53 -7.88
N ILE A 73 1.21 -0.26 -8.24
CA ILE A 73 0.03 0.60 -8.29
C ILE A 73 -0.95 0.19 -9.40
N ASP A 74 -0.44 -0.38 -10.49
CA ASP A 74 -1.28 -0.91 -11.57
C ASP A 74 -2.03 -2.16 -11.11
N ASP A 75 -1.37 -3.08 -10.40
CA ASP A 75 -2.04 -4.22 -9.77
C ASP A 75 -3.14 -3.75 -8.82
N LEU A 76 -2.85 -2.76 -7.96
CA LEU A 76 -3.82 -2.17 -7.04
C LEU A 76 -5.04 -1.61 -7.78
N ARG A 77 -4.82 -0.94 -8.91
CA ARG A 77 -5.88 -0.41 -9.76
C ARG A 77 -6.81 -1.51 -10.26
N GLU A 78 -6.27 -2.66 -10.69
CA GLU A 78 -7.09 -3.77 -11.16
C GLU A 78 -8.00 -4.34 -10.06
N PHE A 79 -7.58 -4.31 -8.79
CA PHE A 79 -8.47 -4.66 -7.66
C PHE A 79 -9.56 -3.62 -7.37
N THR A 80 -9.42 -2.40 -7.90
CA THR A 80 -10.44 -1.34 -7.77
C THR A 80 -11.42 -1.33 -8.93
N ARG A 81 -11.02 -1.82 -10.12
CA ARG A 81 -11.88 -2.02 -11.28
C ARG A 81 -12.68 -3.30 -11.11
N GLY A 82 -14.00 -3.18 -11.01
CA GLY A 82 -14.93 -4.28 -10.81
C GLY A 82 -16.04 -4.15 -11.82
#